data_AF-A0A8T6VYD3-F1
#
_entry.id   AF-A0A8T6VYD3-F1
#
_cell.length_a   1.000
_cell.length_b   1.000
_cell.length_c   1.000
_cell.angle_alpha   90.00
_cell.angle_beta   90.00
_cell.angle_gamma   90.00
#
_symmetry.space_group_name_H-M   'P 1'
#
loop_
_entity.id
_entity.type
_entity.pdbx_description
1 polymer ?
#
loop_
_entity_poly.entity_id
_entity_poly.type
_entity_poly.pdbx_seq_one_letter_code
_entity_poly.pdbx_strand_id
1 'polypeptide(L)'
;MLIWYNEEVGDSFRYFAVDSRLMPVSYQNTGIFYAPVVLSDNRVEDFIEIVAIYQGNQITLDQAAALPPEERAQLQYQLVWKRSFYESMFYRTFMGYSGFDQGPEFTDKGIPFVSGDLAQSPPMPAWNMTNWRVVHRTIHWNPADAQNISKFPRDWKAISHDDAIYYKDNEIGTLDDAIRTISSGVIYIKWYAGAWINGTVTTEAGKPVPGATITVHDDYRSLSGYFGPDFVGVPHGTTTTDENGRYSILAPFGNVTLVATNGGSMNYLLLHERNQLNKTNILIPESAAMRQGEYNFTVDMTVPSASQQGILFADADGDGIYDPTVDMPLDNATMTLKGQRGLNVTYQITTYPDGHFNLQDAIPGDYTVSVVHRGHTIGDAGGIPLFPGENKIEDLPIPFSKISGTISLRDGGSVEGTEVIARDLETNVTVTTEADLGGEYSFDG
;
A
#
# COMPACT_ATOMS: atom_id res chain seq x y z
N MET A 1 -24.70 -18.91 4.54
CA MET A 1 -26.17 -19.05 4.40
C MET A 1 -26.66 -17.94 3.49
N LEU A 2 -27.25 -18.26 2.34
CA LEU A 2 -27.93 -17.28 1.49
C LEU A 2 -29.34 -17.02 2.08
N ILE A 3 -29.72 -15.76 2.22
CA ILE A 3 -31.04 -15.38 2.77
C ILE A 3 -31.89 -14.76 1.64
N TRP A 4 -33.16 -15.18 1.58
CA TRP A 4 -34.16 -14.91 0.53
C TRP A 4 -35.31 -14.04 1.07
N TYR A 5 -35.88 -13.11 0.25
CA TYR A 5 -37.35 -12.87 0.16
C TYR A 5 -37.83 -11.89 -0.97
N ASN A 6 -38.96 -12.28 -1.60
CA ASN A 6 -40.12 -11.52 -2.20
C ASN A 6 -40.42 -11.45 -3.73
N GLU A 7 -41.73 -11.47 -4.05
CA GLU A 7 -42.46 -11.99 -5.22
C GLU A 7 -42.75 -11.00 -6.39
N GLU A 8 -42.32 -9.74 -6.34
CA GLU A 8 -42.75 -8.75 -7.37
C GLU A 8 -41.75 -8.50 -8.52
N VAL A 9 -40.49 -8.94 -8.43
CA VAL A 9 -39.41 -8.46 -9.34
C VAL A 9 -38.54 -9.55 -9.99
N GLY A 10 -38.81 -10.83 -9.76
CA GLY A 10 -37.97 -11.94 -10.23
C GLY A 10 -36.70 -12.13 -9.37
N ASP A 11 -36.24 -13.37 -9.27
CA ASP A 11 -35.23 -13.79 -8.30
C ASP A 11 -33.90 -13.03 -8.46
N SER A 12 -33.37 -12.49 -7.35
CA SER A 12 -31.94 -12.17 -7.29
C SER A 12 -31.36 -12.47 -5.92
N PHE A 13 -30.38 -13.38 -5.91
CA PHE A 13 -29.51 -13.65 -4.77
C PHE A 13 -28.70 -12.40 -4.46
N ARG A 14 -28.81 -11.89 -3.23
CA ARG A 14 -28.10 -10.66 -2.87
C ARG A 14 -27.38 -10.70 -1.53
N TYR A 15 -27.60 -11.68 -0.66
CA TYR A 15 -26.97 -11.68 0.66
C TYR A 15 -26.23 -12.99 0.91
N PHE A 16 -25.06 -12.86 1.51
CA PHE A 16 -24.27 -13.98 2.01
C PHE A 16 -23.92 -13.72 3.47
N ALA A 17 -24.24 -14.68 4.32
CA ALA A 17 -24.00 -14.60 5.75
C ALA A 17 -23.03 -15.68 6.22
N VAL A 18 -22.10 -15.27 7.09
CA VAL A 18 -21.13 -16.15 7.76
C VAL A 18 -21.22 -15.99 9.26
N ASP A 19 -21.43 -17.11 9.95
CA ASP A 19 -21.38 -17.23 11.40
C ASP A 19 -19.96 -17.61 11.85
N SER A 20 -19.48 -17.02 12.94
CA SER A 20 -18.13 -17.25 13.46
C SER A 20 -17.79 -18.72 13.73
N ARG A 21 -18.78 -19.55 14.09
CA ARG A 21 -18.59 -20.98 14.38
C ARG A 21 -18.18 -21.80 13.16
N LEU A 22 -18.36 -21.25 11.96
CA LEU A 22 -17.90 -21.87 10.72
C LEU A 22 -16.38 -21.77 10.55
N MET A 23 -15.68 -20.93 11.32
CA MET A 23 -14.24 -20.73 11.15
C MET A 23 -13.43 -21.90 11.71
N PRO A 24 -12.61 -22.59 10.88
CA PRO A 24 -11.65 -23.57 11.35
C PRO A 24 -10.41 -22.85 11.88
N VAL A 25 -10.29 -22.71 13.20
CA VAL A 25 -9.22 -21.93 13.85
C VAL A 25 -7.99 -22.77 14.24
N SER A 26 -8.16 -24.08 14.47
CA SER A 26 -7.05 -24.98 14.80
C SER A 26 -7.42 -26.45 14.53
N TYR A 27 -6.47 -27.36 14.69
CA TYR A 27 -6.74 -28.80 14.54
C TYR A 27 -7.70 -29.33 15.62
N GLN A 28 -7.76 -28.69 16.78
CA GLN A 28 -8.67 -29.03 17.88
C GLN A 28 -10.06 -28.41 17.69
N ASN A 29 -10.14 -27.35 16.89
CA ASN A 29 -11.37 -26.64 16.60
C ASN A 29 -11.41 -26.26 15.12
N THR A 30 -11.86 -27.21 14.29
CA THR A 30 -12.15 -26.99 12.87
C THR A 30 -13.50 -26.32 12.65
N GLY A 31 -14.16 -25.89 13.72
CA GLY A 31 -15.50 -25.33 13.68
C GLY A 31 -16.50 -26.27 13.01
N ILE A 32 -17.53 -25.66 12.42
CA ILE A 32 -18.50 -26.37 11.57
C ILE A 32 -18.25 -26.09 10.08
N PHE A 33 -16.99 -25.78 9.70
CA PHE A 33 -16.61 -25.48 8.30
C PHE A 33 -16.93 -26.60 7.32
N TYR A 34 -16.89 -27.85 7.77
CA TYR A 34 -17.24 -29.01 6.94
C TYR A 34 -18.67 -28.91 6.37
N ALA A 35 -19.60 -28.31 7.13
CA ALA A 35 -21.01 -28.28 6.77
C ALA A 35 -21.27 -27.50 5.47
N PRO A 36 -20.87 -26.21 5.32
CA PRO A 36 -21.07 -25.50 4.07
C PRO A 36 -20.27 -26.09 2.91
N VAL A 37 -19.09 -26.66 3.16
CA VAL A 37 -18.25 -27.26 2.09
C VAL A 37 -18.94 -28.49 1.51
N VAL A 38 -19.34 -29.45 2.35
CA VAL A 38 -20.01 -30.68 1.89
C VAL A 38 -21.38 -30.37 1.28
N LEU A 39 -22.15 -29.44 1.86
CA LEU A 39 -23.44 -29.02 1.30
C LEU A 39 -23.33 -28.26 -0.03
N SER A 40 -22.12 -27.86 -0.41
CA SER A 40 -21.81 -27.23 -1.71
C SER A 40 -21.14 -28.19 -2.69
N ASP A 41 -21.21 -29.50 -2.43
CA ASP A 41 -20.59 -30.58 -3.24
C ASP A 41 -19.06 -30.45 -3.38
N ASN A 42 -18.41 -29.81 -2.40
CA ASN A 42 -16.96 -29.69 -2.32
C ASN A 42 -16.36 -30.66 -1.30
N ARG A 43 -15.06 -30.94 -1.43
CA ARG A 43 -14.31 -31.77 -0.49
C ARG A 43 -13.61 -30.88 0.55
N VAL A 44 -13.68 -31.25 1.82
CA VAL A 44 -13.10 -30.44 2.92
C VAL A 44 -11.58 -30.32 2.79
N GLU A 45 -10.95 -31.41 2.37
CA GLU A 45 -9.52 -31.55 2.12
C GLU A 45 -8.98 -30.62 1.02
N ASP A 46 -9.83 -30.06 0.15
CA ASP A 46 -9.41 -29.09 -0.85
C ASP A 46 -9.18 -27.69 -0.23
N PHE A 47 -9.71 -27.45 0.97
CA PHE A 47 -9.67 -26.17 1.67
C PHE A 47 -8.80 -26.23 2.92
N ILE A 48 -8.93 -27.27 3.73
CA ILE A 48 -8.18 -27.41 4.98
C ILE A 48 -7.68 -28.85 5.15
N GLU A 49 -6.53 -29.01 5.78
CA GLU A 49 -5.94 -30.32 6.05
C GLU A 49 -5.35 -30.34 7.45
N ILE A 50 -5.58 -31.42 8.19
CA ILE A 50 -4.89 -31.66 9.46
C ILE A 50 -3.65 -32.49 9.15
N VAL A 51 -2.49 -31.98 9.53
CA VAL A 51 -1.20 -32.67 9.36
C VAL A 51 -0.57 -32.93 10.72
N ALA A 52 0.25 -33.97 10.81
CA ALA A 52 1.10 -34.20 11.96
C ALA A 52 2.49 -33.59 11.73
N ILE A 53 3.13 -33.16 12.81
CA ILE A 53 4.52 -32.69 12.80
C ILE A 53 5.42 -33.81 13.31
N TYR A 54 6.30 -34.27 12.44
CA TYR A 54 7.28 -35.31 12.74
C TYR A 54 8.68 -34.82 12.39
N GLN A 55 9.56 -34.77 13.40
CA GLN A 55 10.94 -34.28 13.25
C GLN A 55 11.05 -32.91 12.56
N GLY A 56 10.10 -32.02 12.84
CA GLY A 56 10.03 -30.67 12.24
C GLY A 56 9.40 -30.59 10.85
N ASN A 57 8.97 -31.71 10.27
CA ASN A 57 8.31 -31.76 8.95
C ASN A 57 6.82 -32.07 9.06
N GLN A 58 6.04 -31.55 8.12
CA GLN A 58 4.61 -31.87 7.99
C GLN A 58 4.45 -33.21 7.28
N ILE A 59 3.67 -34.12 7.88
CA ILE A 59 3.29 -35.40 7.30
C ILE A 59 1.76 -35.57 7.35
N THR A 60 1.23 -36.30 6.37
CA THR A 60 -0.21 -36.64 6.32
C THR A 60 -0.61 -37.55 7.50
N LEU A 61 -1.91 -37.59 7.82
CA LEU A 61 -2.42 -38.49 8.86
C LEU A 61 -2.19 -39.97 8.53
N ASP A 62 -2.20 -40.35 7.27
CA ASP A 62 -1.91 -41.73 6.83
C ASP A 62 -0.43 -42.09 7.09
N GLN A 63 0.49 -41.17 6.78
CA GLN A 63 1.91 -41.33 7.10
C GLN A 63 2.14 -41.39 8.61
N ALA A 64 1.45 -40.53 9.38
CA ALA A 64 1.50 -40.56 10.84
C ALA A 64 0.97 -41.89 11.40
N ALA A 65 -0.11 -42.44 10.84
CA ALA A 65 -0.69 -43.70 11.27
C ALA A 65 0.25 -44.90 11.06
N ALA A 66 1.14 -44.83 10.06
CA ALA A 66 2.15 -45.84 9.75
C ALA A 66 3.38 -45.83 10.66
N LEU A 67 3.55 -44.80 11.51
CA LEU A 67 4.67 -44.72 12.46
C LEU A 67 4.50 -45.68 13.65
N PRO A 68 5.60 -46.07 14.32
CA PRO A 68 5.55 -46.85 15.56
C PRO A 68 4.72 -46.16 16.66
N PRO A 69 4.00 -46.91 17.54
CA PRO A 69 3.15 -46.34 18.57
C PRO A 69 3.84 -45.30 19.48
N GLU A 70 5.09 -45.53 19.85
CA GLU A 70 5.91 -44.64 20.67
C GLU A 70 6.20 -43.30 20.00
N GLU A 71 6.38 -43.29 18.68
CA GLU A 71 6.59 -42.08 17.90
C GLU A 71 5.26 -41.34 17.67
N ARG A 72 4.18 -42.07 17.40
CA ARG A 72 2.83 -41.49 17.23
C ARG A 72 2.36 -40.76 18.48
N ALA A 73 2.70 -41.26 19.67
CA ALA A 73 2.34 -40.63 20.94
C ALA A 73 3.00 -39.26 21.16
N GLN A 74 4.06 -38.94 20.42
CA GLN A 74 4.79 -37.67 20.51
C GLN A 74 4.41 -36.69 19.41
N LEU A 75 3.57 -37.08 18.45
CA LEU A 75 3.17 -36.23 17.35
C LEU A 75 2.38 -35.02 17.84
N GLN A 76 2.75 -33.86 17.33
CA GLN A 76 1.92 -32.67 17.37
C GLN A 76 1.11 -32.59 16.09
N TYR A 77 -0.04 -31.91 16.15
CA TYR A 77 -0.90 -31.72 14.98
C TYR A 77 -1.11 -30.24 14.74
N GLN A 78 -1.32 -29.89 13.49
CA GLN A 78 -1.68 -28.53 13.10
C GLN A 78 -2.70 -28.55 11.97
N LEU A 79 -3.45 -27.46 11.87
CA LEU A 79 -4.34 -27.21 10.76
C LEU A 79 -3.58 -26.43 9.70
N VAL A 80 -3.65 -26.90 8.46
CA VAL A 80 -3.13 -26.24 7.28
C VAL A 80 -4.31 -25.71 6.47
N TRP A 81 -4.32 -24.41 6.20
CA TRP A 81 -5.27 -23.80 5.28
C TRP A 81 -4.68 -23.77 3.88
N LYS A 82 -5.43 -24.22 2.88
CA LYS A 82 -5.02 -24.25 1.47
C LYS A 82 -5.49 -22.99 0.77
N ARG A 83 -4.92 -22.71 -0.40
CA ARG A 83 -5.27 -21.55 -1.24
C ARG A 83 -6.78 -21.40 -1.45
N SER A 84 -7.49 -22.49 -1.72
CA SER A 84 -8.96 -22.50 -1.91
C SER A 84 -9.72 -21.98 -0.69
N PHE A 85 -9.19 -22.15 0.53
CA PHE A 85 -9.77 -21.57 1.74
C PHE A 85 -9.69 -20.05 1.73
N TYR A 86 -8.50 -19.49 1.48
CA TYR A 86 -8.29 -18.04 1.40
C TYR A 86 -9.09 -17.37 0.28
N GLU A 87 -9.25 -18.06 -0.85
CA GLU A 87 -10.02 -17.58 -2.01
C GLU A 87 -11.54 -17.81 -1.87
N SER A 88 -11.97 -18.54 -0.85
CA SER A 88 -13.40 -18.85 -0.66
C SER A 88 -14.22 -17.61 -0.30
N MET A 89 -15.46 -17.59 -0.78
CA MET A 89 -16.45 -16.57 -0.41
C MET A 89 -16.70 -16.53 1.11
N PHE A 90 -16.57 -17.67 1.79
CA PHE A 90 -16.56 -17.73 3.25
C PHE A 90 -15.44 -16.87 3.86
N TYR A 91 -14.19 -17.10 3.46
CA TYR A 91 -13.04 -16.41 4.03
C TYR A 91 -13.06 -14.91 3.70
N ARG A 92 -13.36 -14.55 2.44
CA ARG A 92 -13.46 -13.15 2.02
C ARG A 92 -14.58 -12.40 2.76
N THR A 93 -15.70 -13.06 3.07
CA THR A 93 -16.76 -12.45 3.90
C THR A 93 -16.30 -12.21 5.32
N PHE A 94 -15.58 -13.17 5.90
CA PHE A 94 -15.36 -13.20 7.35
C PHE A 94 -14.05 -12.53 7.77
N MET A 95 -12.96 -12.85 7.07
CA MET A 95 -11.62 -12.30 7.32
C MET A 95 -11.25 -11.18 6.34
N GLY A 96 -11.68 -11.30 5.08
CA GLY A 96 -11.40 -10.35 4.02
C GLY A 96 -10.08 -10.60 3.29
N TYR A 97 -8.97 -10.38 3.99
CA TYR A 97 -7.63 -10.49 3.43
C TYR A 97 -6.82 -11.58 4.13
N SER A 98 -5.83 -12.10 3.41
CA SER A 98 -4.91 -13.15 3.83
C SER A 98 -3.47 -12.68 3.71
N GLY A 99 -2.52 -13.51 4.17
CA GLY A 99 -1.09 -13.26 3.96
C GLY A 99 -0.77 -13.02 2.48
N PHE A 100 -1.36 -13.80 1.56
CA PHE A 100 -1.14 -13.67 0.12
C PHE A 100 -1.53 -12.31 -0.48
N ASP A 101 -2.42 -11.58 0.19
CA ASP A 101 -2.89 -10.28 -0.31
C ASP A 101 -1.96 -9.13 0.10
N GLN A 102 -0.96 -9.36 0.95
CA GLN A 102 -0.11 -8.31 1.54
C GLN A 102 1.15 -7.96 0.72
N GLY A 103 1.21 -8.43 -0.54
CA GLY A 103 2.25 -8.07 -1.50
C GLY A 103 3.01 -9.26 -2.08
N PRO A 104 3.88 -9.05 -3.07
CA PRO A 104 4.54 -10.11 -3.84
C PRO A 104 5.49 -10.98 -3.00
N GLU A 105 6.01 -10.45 -1.89
CA GLU A 105 6.87 -11.20 -0.97
C GLU A 105 6.08 -11.99 0.09
N PHE A 106 4.75 -11.87 0.11
CA PHE A 106 3.92 -12.58 1.07
C PHE A 106 3.40 -13.90 0.49
N THR A 107 3.98 -15.01 0.96
CA THR A 107 3.38 -16.35 0.90
C THR A 107 2.38 -16.52 2.05
N ASP A 108 1.78 -17.70 2.27
CA ASP A 108 0.85 -17.91 3.40
C ASP A 108 1.49 -17.49 4.74
N LYS A 109 1.13 -16.29 5.21
CA LYS A 109 1.59 -15.70 6.47
C LYS A 109 0.53 -15.80 7.58
N GLY A 110 -0.43 -16.70 7.40
CA GLY A 110 -1.50 -16.96 8.36
C GLY A 110 -2.74 -16.11 8.14
N ILE A 111 -3.53 -15.99 9.21
CA ILE A 111 -4.89 -15.47 9.18
C ILE A 111 -5.01 -14.36 10.25
N PRO A 112 -5.68 -13.22 9.93
CA PRO A 112 -5.94 -12.15 10.89
C PRO A 112 -6.44 -12.69 12.22
N PHE A 113 -5.81 -12.31 13.33
CA PHE A 113 -6.11 -12.75 14.70
C PHE A 113 -6.04 -14.27 15.00
N VAL A 114 -5.56 -15.10 14.07
CA VAL A 114 -5.41 -16.55 14.29
C VAL A 114 -3.96 -16.99 14.28
N SER A 115 -3.19 -16.62 13.26
CA SER A 115 -1.89 -17.27 13.01
C SER A 115 -0.92 -16.41 12.21
N GLY A 116 0.37 -16.78 12.30
CA GLY A 116 1.47 -16.18 11.55
C GLY A 116 1.66 -14.68 11.80
N ASP A 117 2.18 -13.97 10.81
CA ASP A 117 2.45 -12.53 10.89
C ASP A 117 1.14 -11.73 11.07
N LEU A 118 0.00 -12.30 10.67
CA LEU A 118 -1.32 -11.68 10.81
C LEU A 118 -1.99 -11.91 12.17
N ALA A 119 -1.37 -12.63 13.10
CA ALA A 119 -1.97 -12.94 14.42
C ALA A 119 -2.32 -11.69 15.25
N GLN A 120 -1.70 -10.53 14.97
CA GLN A 120 -2.02 -9.24 15.62
C GLN A 120 -2.80 -8.29 14.71
N SER A 121 -3.11 -8.71 13.48
CA SER A 121 -3.82 -7.89 12.51
C SER A 121 -5.32 -8.19 12.56
N PRO A 122 -6.19 -7.17 12.55
CA PRO A 122 -7.64 -7.35 12.56
C PRO A 122 -8.19 -7.83 11.21
N PRO A 123 -9.30 -8.59 11.18
CA PRO A 123 -9.97 -8.91 9.94
C PRO A 123 -10.61 -7.66 9.33
N MET A 124 -10.69 -7.63 7.99
CA MET A 124 -11.38 -6.60 7.22
C MET A 124 -12.43 -7.25 6.31
N PRO A 125 -13.60 -7.65 6.84
CA PRO A 125 -14.65 -8.32 6.09
C PRO A 125 -14.97 -7.66 4.73
N ALA A 126 -15.12 -8.47 3.68
CA ALA A 126 -15.34 -8.02 2.30
C ALA A 126 -14.23 -7.16 1.68
N TRP A 127 -13.01 -7.21 2.23
CA TRP A 127 -11.85 -6.52 1.68
C TRP A 127 -11.62 -6.82 0.20
N ASN A 128 -11.46 -5.76 -0.58
CA ASN A 128 -11.22 -5.76 -2.02
C ASN A 128 -12.26 -6.55 -2.82
N MET A 129 -13.50 -6.58 -2.36
CA MET A 129 -14.62 -7.20 -3.06
C MET A 129 -15.47 -6.15 -3.78
N THR A 130 -15.25 -5.96 -5.09
CA THR A 130 -15.88 -4.89 -5.89
C THR A 130 -17.40 -4.94 -5.96
N ASN A 131 -18.03 -6.09 -5.76
CA ASN A 131 -19.49 -6.24 -5.84
C ASN A 131 -20.15 -6.68 -4.54
N TRP A 132 -19.41 -6.68 -3.42
CA TRP A 132 -19.94 -7.10 -2.13
C TRP A 132 -19.54 -6.12 -1.05
N ARG A 133 -20.49 -5.73 -0.20
CA ARG A 133 -20.26 -4.81 0.92
C ARG A 133 -20.86 -5.39 2.19
N VAL A 134 -20.19 -5.18 3.32
CA VAL A 134 -20.75 -5.51 4.64
C VAL A 134 -21.94 -4.61 4.92
N VAL A 135 -23.10 -5.22 5.20
CA VAL A 135 -24.34 -4.50 5.51
C VAL A 135 -24.79 -4.71 6.94
N HIS A 136 -24.31 -5.79 7.57
CA HIS A 136 -24.61 -6.06 8.95
C HIS A 136 -23.53 -6.93 9.56
N ARG A 137 -23.16 -6.61 10.79
CA ARG A 137 -22.33 -7.47 11.64
C ARG A 137 -22.92 -7.43 13.03
N THR A 138 -23.11 -8.59 13.62
CA THR A 138 -23.59 -8.66 15.01
C THR A 138 -22.41 -8.69 15.96
N ILE A 139 -22.50 -7.94 17.06
CA ILE A 139 -21.55 -7.95 18.17
C ILE A 139 -22.31 -8.33 19.42
N HIS A 140 -21.72 -9.15 20.29
CA HIS A 140 -22.34 -9.47 21.56
C HIS A 140 -22.04 -8.36 22.57
N TRP A 141 -23.07 -7.94 23.31
CA TRP A 141 -23.01 -6.88 24.30
C TRP A 141 -23.72 -7.30 25.58
N ASN A 142 -23.19 -6.90 26.71
CA ASN A 142 -23.78 -7.10 28.03
C ASN A 142 -24.05 -5.72 28.67
N PRO A 143 -25.23 -5.46 29.25
CA PRO A 143 -25.51 -4.19 29.92
C PRO A 143 -24.66 -3.95 31.17
N ALA A 144 -24.08 -4.99 31.78
CA ALA A 144 -23.17 -4.83 32.90
C ALA A 144 -21.83 -4.24 32.46
N ASP A 145 -21.24 -3.40 33.32
CA ASP A 145 -19.85 -2.96 33.17
C ASP A 145 -18.87 -4.14 33.28
N ALA A 146 -17.63 -3.91 32.82
CA ALA A 146 -16.60 -4.95 32.71
C ALA A 146 -16.27 -5.64 34.05
N GLN A 147 -16.46 -4.94 35.17
CA GLN A 147 -16.18 -5.49 36.51
C GLN A 147 -17.31 -6.38 37.02
N ASN A 148 -18.52 -6.23 36.47
CA ASN A 148 -19.72 -6.92 36.92
C ASN A 148 -20.25 -7.99 35.96
N ILE A 149 -19.67 -8.17 34.76
CA ILE A 149 -20.10 -9.17 33.76
C ILE A 149 -20.31 -10.57 34.37
N SER A 150 -19.40 -11.01 35.25
CA SER A 150 -19.44 -12.34 35.86
C SER A 150 -20.71 -12.60 36.70
N LYS A 151 -21.38 -11.53 37.16
CA LYS A 151 -22.65 -11.58 37.89
C LYS A 151 -23.86 -11.65 36.97
N PHE A 152 -23.70 -11.26 35.70
CA PHE A 152 -24.76 -11.20 34.69
C PHE A 152 -24.43 -12.05 33.43
N PRO A 153 -24.05 -13.33 33.58
CA PRO A 153 -23.56 -14.14 32.46
C PRO A 153 -24.64 -14.49 31.42
N ARG A 154 -25.92 -14.22 31.72
CA ARG A 154 -27.06 -14.52 30.83
C ARG A 154 -27.59 -13.28 30.08
N ASP A 155 -27.03 -12.11 30.35
CA ASP A 155 -27.56 -10.84 29.85
C ASP A 155 -26.91 -10.42 28.52
N TRP A 156 -26.05 -11.27 27.95
CA TRP A 156 -25.46 -11.09 26.63
C TRP A 156 -26.53 -11.08 25.53
N LYS A 157 -26.46 -10.07 24.66
CA LYS A 157 -27.36 -9.90 23.52
C LYS A 157 -26.55 -9.57 22.27
N ALA A 158 -26.99 -10.09 21.12
CA ALA A 158 -26.46 -9.64 19.84
C ALA A 158 -27.05 -8.27 19.51
N ILE A 159 -26.19 -7.30 19.22
CA ILE A 159 -26.52 -5.95 18.76
C ILE A 159 -25.86 -5.69 17.40
N SER A 160 -26.29 -4.64 16.71
CA SER A 160 -25.64 -4.25 15.45
C SER A 160 -24.24 -3.68 15.69
N HIS A 161 -23.41 -3.69 14.65
CA HIS A 161 -22.08 -3.08 14.69
C HIS A 161 -22.13 -1.58 14.98
N ASP A 162 -23.12 -0.86 14.44
CA ASP A 162 -23.29 0.58 14.67
C ASP A 162 -23.71 0.85 16.12
N ASP A 163 -24.63 0.06 16.68
CA ASP A 163 -24.98 0.14 18.11
C ASP A 163 -23.76 -0.18 18.99
N ALA A 164 -22.92 -1.13 18.58
CA ALA A 164 -21.71 -1.47 19.31
C ALA A 164 -20.71 -0.30 19.32
N ILE A 165 -20.54 0.43 18.20
CA ILE A 165 -19.73 1.66 18.16
C ILE A 165 -20.32 2.69 19.13
N TYR A 166 -21.63 2.95 19.04
CA TYR A 166 -22.29 3.90 19.93
C TYR A 166 -22.14 3.54 21.41
N TYR A 167 -22.34 2.27 21.78
CA TYR A 167 -22.19 1.82 23.17
C TYR A 167 -20.75 1.89 23.66
N LYS A 168 -19.78 1.58 22.79
CA LYS A 168 -18.37 1.74 23.14
C LYS A 168 -18.01 3.19 23.41
N ASP A 169 -18.38 4.10 22.50
CA ASP A 169 -18.03 5.52 22.59
C ASP A 169 -18.69 6.23 23.78
N ASN A 170 -19.80 5.68 24.28
CA ASN A 170 -20.54 6.22 25.43
C ASN A 170 -20.35 5.39 26.71
N GLU A 171 -19.42 4.43 26.72
CA GLU A 171 -19.12 3.55 27.86
C GLU A 171 -20.36 2.82 28.42
N ILE A 172 -21.27 2.40 27.54
CA ILE A 172 -22.54 1.75 27.88
C ILE A 172 -22.33 0.22 27.91
N GLY A 173 -22.22 -0.34 29.11
CA GLY A 173 -22.06 -1.78 29.30
C GLY A 173 -20.71 -2.31 28.80
N THR A 174 -20.67 -3.58 28.41
CA THR A 174 -19.45 -4.23 27.90
C THR A 174 -19.70 -4.95 26.59
N LEU A 175 -18.85 -4.68 25.60
CA LEU A 175 -18.78 -5.47 24.37
C LEU A 175 -17.93 -6.73 24.58
N ASP A 176 -18.31 -7.78 23.89
CA ASP A 176 -17.54 -9.01 23.82
C ASP A 176 -16.21 -8.76 23.09
N ASP A 177 -15.09 -8.92 23.79
CA ASP A 177 -13.74 -8.83 23.20
C ASP A 177 -13.45 -10.03 22.28
N ALA A 178 -14.42 -10.95 22.09
CA ALA A 178 -14.42 -11.98 21.05
C ALA A 178 -14.19 -11.46 19.63
N ILE A 179 -14.29 -10.16 19.40
CA ILE A 179 -13.83 -9.52 18.15
C ILE A 179 -12.34 -9.85 17.91
N ARG A 180 -11.52 -9.96 18.97
CA ARG A 180 -10.11 -10.38 18.91
C ARG A 180 -9.91 -11.87 18.73
N THR A 181 -10.87 -12.70 19.15
CA THR A 181 -10.78 -14.16 19.03
C THR A 181 -11.61 -14.71 17.88
N ILE A 182 -12.21 -13.80 17.09
CA ILE A 182 -13.06 -14.08 15.94
C ILE A 182 -14.19 -15.05 16.26
N SER A 183 -14.60 -15.08 17.53
CA SER A 183 -15.43 -16.15 18.08
C SER A 183 -16.90 -15.80 18.16
N SER A 184 -17.29 -14.55 17.85
CA SER A 184 -18.67 -14.14 18.01
C SER A 184 -19.22 -13.30 16.84
N GLY A 185 -20.48 -13.60 16.52
CA GLY A 185 -21.30 -12.86 15.58
C GLY A 185 -21.49 -13.50 14.21
N VAL A 186 -22.38 -12.88 13.44
CA VAL A 186 -22.68 -13.17 12.05
C VAL A 186 -22.36 -11.93 11.23
N ILE A 187 -21.65 -12.11 10.12
CA ILE A 187 -21.35 -11.07 9.14
C ILE A 187 -22.21 -11.31 7.92
N TYR A 188 -22.92 -10.26 7.49
CA TYR A 188 -23.74 -10.22 6.31
C TYR A 188 -23.11 -9.27 5.30
N ILE A 189 -22.87 -9.78 4.11
CA ILE A 189 -22.53 -8.97 2.96
C ILE A 189 -23.68 -8.96 1.97
N LYS A 190 -23.81 -7.87 1.24
CA LYS A 190 -24.79 -7.67 0.19
C LYS A 190 -24.09 -7.50 -1.16
N TRP A 191 -24.58 -8.20 -2.17
CA TRP A 191 -24.21 -8.04 -3.55
C TRP A 191 -24.84 -6.78 -4.14
N TYR A 192 -24.06 -6.05 -4.93
CA TYR A 192 -24.52 -4.90 -5.70
C TYR A 192 -23.80 -4.86 -7.06
N ALA A 193 -24.44 -4.27 -8.07
CA ALA A 193 -23.89 -4.19 -9.42
C ALA A 193 -22.78 -3.12 -9.57
N GLY A 194 -22.79 -2.14 -8.68
CA GLY A 194 -21.86 -1.01 -8.62
C GLY A 194 -22.41 0.20 -9.37
N ALA A 195 -22.25 1.37 -8.75
CA ALA A 195 -22.41 2.65 -9.42
C ALA A 195 -21.07 3.08 -10.03
N TRP A 196 -21.08 3.73 -11.18
CA TRP A 196 -19.86 4.28 -11.76
C TRP A 196 -19.57 5.64 -11.15
N ILE A 197 -18.34 5.84 -10.70
CA ILE A 197 -17.79 7.18 -10.46
C ILE A 197 -16.75 7.44 -11.52
N ASN A 198 -16.97 8.51 -12.28
CA ASN A 198 -16.05 9.02 -13.28
C ASN A 198 -15.49 10.35 -12.80
N GLY A 199 -14.32 10.75 -13.27
CA GLY A 199 -13.82 12.08 -12.96
C GLY A 199 -12.41 12.29 -13.45
N THR A 200 -11.86 13.42 -13.03
CA THR A 200 -10.48 13.81 -13.30
C THR A 200 -9.72 14.06 -12.01
N VAL A 201 -8.41 13.84 -12.05
CA VAL A 201 -7.46 14.33 -11.04
C VAL A 201 -6.60 15.38 -11.70
N THR A 202 -6.65 16.60 -11.18
CA THR A 202 -5.84 17.72 -11.66
C THR A 202 -5.12 18.41 -10.52
N THR A 203 -4.04 19.11 -10.81
CA THR A 203 -3.46 20.06 -9.85
C THR A 203 -4.37 21.28 -9.68
N GLU A 204 -4.09 22.13 -8.69
CA GLU A 204 -4.76 23.43 -8.51
C GLU A 204 -4.63 24.34 -9.74
N ALA A 205 -3.53 24.21 -10.49
CA ALA A 205 -3.29 24.91 -11.75
C ALA A 205 -4.01 24.27 -12.95
N GLY A 206 -4.79 23.20 -12.75
CA GLY A 206 -5.53 22.49 -13.79
C GLY A 206 -4.68 21.52 -14.63
N LYS A 207 -3.43 21.23 -14.24
CA LYS A 207 -2.61 20.23 -14.95
C LYS A 207 -3.16 18.83 -14.65
N PRO A 208 -3.33 17.94 -15.65
CA PRO A 208 -3.75 16.56 -15.38
C PRO A 208 -2.70 15.81 -14.56
N VAL A 209 -3.16 14.93 -13.66
CA VAL A 209 -2.31 14.06 -12.85
C VAL A 209 -2.40 12.63 -13.40
N PRO A 210 -1.46 12.19 -14.26
CA PRO A 210 -1.48 10.85 -14.80
C PRO A 210 -0.89 9.82 -13.83
N GLY A 211 -1.36 8.58 -13.89
CA GLY A 211 -0.77 7.48 -13.13
C GLY A 211 -1.11 7.45 -11.64
N ALA A 212 -1.95 8.38 -11.14
CA ALA A 212 -2.47 8.31 -9.77
C ALA A 212 -3.41 7.10 -9.61
N THR A 213 -3.22 6.36 -8.52
CA THR A 213 -4.07 5.25 -8.09
C THR A 213 -5.26 5.78 -7.30
N ILE A 214 -6.47 5.48 -7.76
CA ILE A 214 -7.73 5.83 -7.12
C ILE A 214 -8.28 4.60 -6.43
N THR A 215 -8.52 4.71 -5.13
CA THR A 215 -9.09 3.63 -4.32
C THR A 215 -10.45 4.06 -3.80
N VAL A 216 -11.43 3.17 -3.91
CA VAL A 216 -12.78 3.38 -3.41
C VAL A 216 -13.00 2.61 -2.12
N HIS A 217 -13.42 3.31 -1.08
CA HIS A 217 -13.71 2.75 0.24
C HIS A 217 -15.19 2.90 0.59
N ASP A 218 -15.74 1.91 1.28
CA ASP A 218 -17.03 2.08 1.95
C ASP A 218 -16.90 2.94 3.23
N ASP A 219 -17.97 3.01 4.01
CA ASP A 219 -18.07 3.73 5.29
C ASP A 219 -17.94 2.81 6.51
N TYR A 220 -17.44 1.57 6.34
CA TYR A 220 -17.29 0.64 7.44
C TYR A 220 -16.30 1.19 8.48
N ARG A 221 -16.74 1.24 9.74
CA ARG A 221 -15.94 1.75 10.85
C ARG A 221 -15.31 0.63 11.66
N SER A 222 -14.04 0.79 12.02
CA SER A 222 -13.36 -0.14 12.92
C SER A 222 -13.75 0.12 14.37
N LEU A 223 -14.18 -0.93 15.08
CA LEU A 223 -14.53 -0.84 16.50
C LEU A 223 -13.34 -0.54 17.41
N SER A 224 -12.11 -0.81 16.97
CA SER A 224 -10.94 -0.86 17.88
C SER A 224 -9.77 -0.01 17.43
N GLY A 225 -9.96 0.89 16.46
CA GLY A 225 -8.91 1.81 15.98
C GLY A 225 -7.67 1.13 15.38
N TYR A 226 -7.73 -0.19 15.12
CA TYR A 226 -6.57 -0.99 14.73
C TYR A 226 -5.90 -0.57 13.43
N PHE A 227 -6.66 0.01 12.50
CA PHE A 227 -6.16 0.34 11.17
C PHE A 227 -5.51 1.73 11.12
N GLY A 228 -5.37 2.41 12.26
CA GLY A 228 -4.72 3.71 12.33
C GLY A 228 -5.55 4.86 11.74
N PRO A 229 -4.96 6.06 11.66
CA PRO A 229 -5.66 7.28 11.23
C PRO A 229 -5.97 7.34 9.72
N ASP A 230 -5.25 6.56 8.91
CA ASP A 230 -5.40 6.56 7.45
C ASP A 230 -6.53 5.63 6.97
N PHE A 231 -7.11 4.83 7.87
CA PHE A 231 -8.24 3.97 7.55
C PHE A 231 -9.52 4.78 7.40
N VAL A 232 -10.04 4.80 6.17
CA VAL A 232 -11.26 5.53 5.81
C VAL A 232 -12.45 4.63 5.49
N GLY A 233 -12.25 3.31 5.54
CA GLY A 233 -13.25 2.28 5.20
C GLY A 233 -12.62 1.07 4.52
N VAL A 234 -13.41 0.02 4.27
CA VAL A 234 -12.94 -1.17 3.55
C VAL A 234 -12.78 -0.82 2.07
N PRO A 235 -11.62 -1.07 1.45
CA PRO A 235 -11.44 -0.84 0.03
C PRO A 235 -12.21 -1.86 -0.81
N HIS A 236 -12.82 -1.43 -1.91
CA HIS A 236 -13.58 -2.29 -2.84
C HIS A 236 -12.91 -2.44 -4.22
N GLY A 237 -11.81 -1.72 -4.45
CA GLY A 237 -11.03 -1.84 -5.68
C GLY A 237 -10.24 -0.57 -5.95
N THR A 238 -9.44 -0.64 -7.02
CA THR A 238 -8.64 0.49 -7.50
C THR A 238 -8.78 0.68 -9.01
N THR A 239 -8.47 1.88 -9.47
CA THR A 239 -8.19 2.19 -10.88
C THR A 239 -7.02 3.16 -10.95
N THR A 240 -6.41 3.32 -12.12
CA THR A 240 -5.37 4.32 -12.35
C THR A 240 -5.86 5.40 -13.32
N THR A 241 -5.44 6.64 -13.10
CA THR A 241 -5.74 7.77 -14.00
C THR A 241 -4.97 7.67 -15.31
N ASP A 242 -5.62 8.06 -16.41
CA ASP A 242 -4.99 8.12 -17.74
C ASP A 242 -4.08 9.36 -17.91
N GLU A 243 -3.49 9.53 -19.10
CA GLU A 243 -2.60 10.67 -19.42
C GLU A 243 -3.28 12.05 -19.25
N ASN A 244 -4.62 12.11 -19.30
CA ASN A 244 -5.41 13.31 -19.09
C ASN A 244 -5.96 13.40 -17.66
N GLY A 245 -5.47 12.58 -16.74
CA GLY A 245 -5.92 12.53 -15.35
C GLY A 245 -7.31 11.92 -15.17
N ARG A 246 -7.91 11.30 -16.19
CA ARG A 246 -9.27 10.75 -16.10
C ARG A 246 -9.27 9.37 -15.45
N TYR A 247 -10.31 9.07 -14.68
CA TYR A 247 -10.52 7.75 -14.08
C TYR A 247 -11.99 7.33 -14.13
N SER A 248 -12.22 6.03 -13.98
CA SER A 248 -13.55 5.43 -13.85
C SER A 248 -13.46 4.23 -12.90
N ILE A 249 -14.30 4.20 -11.86
CA ILE A 249 -14.28 3.15 -10.84
C ILE A 249 -15.70 2.78 -10.41
N LEU A 250 -15.91 1.50 -10.08
CA LEU A 250 -17.17 1.02 -9.50
C LEU A 250 -17.19 1.24 -8.00
N ALA A 251 -18.28 1.79 -7.48
CA ALA A 251 -18.44 2.12 -6.07
C ALA A 251 -19.58 1.32 -5.41
N PRO A 252 -19.42 0.97 -4.12
CA PRO A 252 -20.52 0.51 -3.29
C PRO A 252 -21.54 1.62 -3.04
N PHE A 253 -22.68 1.24 -2.46
CA PHE A 253 -23.60 2.19 -1.84
C PHE A 253 -23.09 2.60 -0.44
N GLY A 254 -23.54 3.75 0.05
CA GLY A 254 -23.14 4.32 1.34
C GLY A 254 -22.38 5.63 1.19
N ASN A 255 -21.79 6.11 2.28
CA ASN A 255 -20.91 7.28 2.23
C ASN A 255 -19.50 6.84 1.78
N VAL A 256 -19.30 6.81 0.47
CA VAL A 256 -18.08 6.32 -0.15
C VAL A 256 -16.97 7.35 -0.04
N THR A 257 -15.75 6.87 0.22
CA THR A 257 -14.55 7.71 0.19
C THR A 257 -13.67 7.31 -1.00
N LEU A 258 -13.32 8.27 -1.85
CA LEU A 258 -12.29 8.13 -2.87
C LEU A 258 -10.98 8.69 -2.35
N VAL A 259 -9.91 7.91 -2.50
CA VAL A 259 -8.54 8.33 -2.14
C VAL A 259 -7.67 8.24 -3.37
N ALA A 260 -7.07 9.36 -3.77
CA ALA A 260 -6.08 9.42 -4.85
C ALA A 260 -4.68 9.36 -4.24
N THR A 261 -3.84 8.43 -4.71
CA THR A 261 -2.48 8.23 -4.19
C THR A 261 -1.47 8.03 -5.33
N ASN A 262 -0.19 8.30 -5.06
CA ASN A 262 0.91 7.93 -5.95
C ASN A 262 2.22 7.65 -5.18
N GLY A 263 3.33 7.45 -5.91
CA GLY A 263 4.67 7.31 -5.33
C GLY A 263 5.05 5.88 -4.99
N GLY A 264 4.32 4.88 -5.50
CA GLY A 264 4.55 3.46 -5.30
C GLY A 264 4.52 3.03 -3.83
N SER A 265 5.22 1.93 -3.52
CA SER A 265 5.22 1.33 -2.17
C SER A 265 3.80 1.07 -1.64
N MET A 266 2.99 0.35 -2.43
CA MET A 266 1.59 0.06 -2.12
C MET A 266 1.44 -0.51 -0.71
N ASN A 267 0.66 0.17 0.13
CA ASN A 267 0.05 -0.40 1.31
C ASN A 267 -1.06 -1.33 0.84
N TYR A 268 -0.78 -2.62 0.75
CA TYR A 268 -1.71 -3.62 0.23
C TYR A 268 -2.96 -3.82 1.11
N LEU A 269 -2.99 -3.34 2.35
CA LEU A 269 -4.20 -3.42 3.17
C LEU A 269 -5.17 -2.28 2.86
N LEU A 270 -4.67 -1.06 2.71
CA LEU A 270 -5.49 0.11 2.37
C LEU A 270 -5.68 0.29 0.86
N LEU A 271 -4.84 -0.38 0.06
CA LEU A 271 -4.66 -0.14 -1.38
C LEU A 271 -4.29 1.31 -1.69
N HIS A 272 -3.40 1.88 -0.86
CA HIS A 272 -2.87 3.24 -1.01
C HIS A 272 -1.40 3.20 -1.37
N GLU A 273 -0.97 4.05 -2.26
CA GLU A 273 0.45 4.34 -2.44
C GLU A 273 0.96 5.34 -1.38
N ARG A 274 2.27 5.54 -1.31
CA ARG A 274 2.95 6.31 -0.25
C ARG A 274 2.40 7.73 -0.09
N ASN A 275 2.11 8.43 -1.18
CA ASN A 275 1.69 9.82 -1.16
C ASN A 275 0.17 9.91 -1.33
N GLN A 276 -0.54 10.43 -0.34
CA GLN A 276 -1.97 10.75 -0.46
C GLN A 276 -2.16 12.12 -1.13
N LEU A 277 -2.62 12.13 -2.37
CA LEU A 277 -2.81 13.33 -3.19
C LEU A 277 -4.11 14.07 -2.88
N ASN A 278 -5.20 13.31 -2.72
CA ASN A 278 -6.53 13.85 -2.40
C ASN A 278 -7.37 12.78 -1.70
N LYS A 279 -8.36 13.23 -0.92
CA LYS A 279 -9.41 12.41 -0.33
C LYS A 279 -10.74 13.14 -0.44
N THR A 280 -11.75 12.49 -1.02
CA THR A 280 -13.08 13.07 -1.25
C THR A 280 -14.19 12.08 -0.91
N ASN A 281 -15.29 12.57 -0.35
CA ASN A 281 -16.47 11.78 0.02
C ASN A 281 -17.62 12.00 -0.95
N ILE A 282 -18.39 10.95 -1.23
CA ILE A 282 -19.61 11.00 -2.01
C ILE A 282 -20.64 10.00 -1.47
N LEU A 283 -21.90 10.44 -1.36
CA LEU A 283 -23.00 9.55 -1.03
C LEU A 283 -23.48 8.83 -2.28
N ILE A 284 -23.37 7.50 -2.30
CA ILE A 284 -23.92 6.65 -3.35
C ILE A 284 -25.20 5.97 -2.80
N PRO A 285 -26.39 6.33 -3.30
CA PRO A 285 -27.62 5.67 -2.90
C PRO A 285 -27.61 4.17 -3.23
N GLU A 286 -28.27 3.37 -2.41
CA GLU A 286 -28.38 1.93 -2.66
C GLU A 286 -29.04 1.62 -4.02
N SER A 287 -30.09 2.36 -4.40
CA SER A 287 -30.73 2.22 -5.70
C SER A 287 -29.73 2.43 -6.86
N ALA A 288 -28.83 3.40 -6.74
CA ALA A 288 -27.81 3.69 -7.75
C ALA A 288 -26.79 2.53 -7.87
N ALA A 289 -26.28 2.00 -6.75
CA ALA A 289 -25.39 0.83 -6.77
C ALA A 289 -26.08 -0.44 -7.27
N MET A 290 -27.40 -0.51 -7.15
CA MET A 290 -28.23 -1.56 -7.75
C MET A 290 -28.64 -1.27 -9.21
N ARG A 291 -28.14 -0.18 -9.81
CA ARG A 291 -28.48 0.30 -11.17
C ARG A 291 -29.98 0.52 -11.37
N GLN A 292 -30.64 0.96 -10.32
CA GLN A 292 -32.04 1.38 -10.29
C GLN A 292 -32.08 2.91 -10.24
N GLY A 293 -32.26 3.55 -11.41
CA GLY A 293 -32.20 5.00 -11.56
C GLY A 293 -30.84 5.49 -12.02
N GLU A 294 -30.45 6.71 -11.63
CA GLU A 294 -29.13 7.27 -11.96
C GLU A 294 -28.04 6.49 -11.23
N TYR A 295 -26.99 6.09 -11.96
CA TYR A 295 -25.88 5.29 -11.43
C TYR A 295 -24.51 5.76 -11.91
N ASN A 296 -24.44 6.88 -12.64
CA ASN A 296 -23.18 7.51 -13.03
C ASN A 296 -23.00 8.80 -12.23
N PHE A 297 -21.89 8.87 -11.52
CA PHE A 297 -21.50 10.01 -10.72
C PHE A 297 -20.23 10.62 -11.27
N THR A 298 -20.06 11.92 -11.05
CA THR A 298 -18.84 12.65 -11.40
C THR A 298 -18.20 13.20 -10.13
N VAL A 299 -16.94 12.87 -9.91
CA VAL A 299 -16.13 13.40 -8.80
C VAL A 299 -14.77 13.82 -9.34
N ASP A 300 -14.56 15.11 -9.49
CA ASP A 300 -13.24 15.66 -9.82
C ASP A 300 -12.45 15.92 -8.53
N MET A 301 -11.16 15.61 -8.55
CA MET A 301 -10.25 15.77 -7.42
C MET A 301 -9.14 16.77 -7.77
N THR A 302 -8.88 17.68 -6.84
CA THR A 302 -7.81 18.68 -6.98
C THR A 302 -6.65 18.33 -6.05
N VAL A 303 -5.44 18.33 -6.58
CA VAL A 303 -4.20 18.00 -5.88
C VAL A 303 -3.40 19.28 -5.64
N PRO A 304 -3.00 19.58 -4.40
CA PRO A 304 -2.06 20.67 -4.13
C PRO A 304 -0.74 20.43 -4.85
N SER A 305 -0.32 21.39 -5.67
CA SER A 305 0.96 21.31 -6.36
C SER A 305 2.12 21.35 -5.35
N ALA A 306 3.29 20.86 -5.75
CA ALA A 306 4.53 20.98 -5.02
C ALA A 306 5.55 21.82 -5.79
N SER A 307 6.51 22.39 -5.07
CA SER A 307 7.62 23.14 -5.66
C SER A 307 8.92 22.81 -4.94
N GLN A 308 10.05 22.91 -5.65
CA GLN A 308 11.38 22.89 -5.04
C GLN A 308 12.26 23.96 -5.64
N GLN A 309 13.00 24.64 -4.78
CA GLN A 309 14.09 25.53 -5.17
C GLN A 309 15.35 25.18 -4.38
N GLY A 310 16.50 25.55 -4.93
CA GLY A 310 17.81 25.30 -4.34
C GLY A 310 18.91 25.72 -5.28
N ILE A 311 20.14 25.31 -4.96
CA ILE A 311 21.32 25.43 -5.81
C ILE A 311 21.65 24.03 -6.33
N LEU A 312 21.87 23.91 -7.63
CA LEU A 312 22.49 22.74 -8.22
C LEU A 312 24.00 22.97 -8.21
N PHE A 313 24.77 22.10 -7.57
CA PHE A 313 26.21 22.29 -7.42
C PHE A 313 26.97 20.98 -7.59
N ALA A 314 28.22 21.09 -8.03
CA ALA A 314 29.20 20.03 -7.99
C ALA A 314 29.80 19.98 -6.58
N ASP A 315 29.59 18.85 -5.90
CA ASP A 315 29.94 18.61 -4.49
C ASP A 315 31.39 18.10 -4.37
N ALA A 316 32.32 19.03 -4.23
CA ALA A 316 33.74 18.76 -4.43
C ALA A 316 34.39 18.01 -3.25
N ASP A 317 33.86 18.17 -2.03
CA ASP A 317 34.33 17.46 -0.84
C ASP A 317 33.45 16.26 -0.43
N GLY A 318 32.28 16.11 -1.07
CA GLY A 318 31.41 14.96 -0.94
C GLY A 318 30.55 14.99 0.33
N ASP A 319 30.35 16.16 0.94
CA ASP A 319 29.59 16.31 2.17
C ASP A 319 28.09 16.58 1.92
N GLY A 320 27.71 16.89 0.67
CA GLY A 320 26.34 17.13 0.24
C GLY A 320 25.75 18.49 0.65
N ILE A 321 26.57 19.41 1.16
CA ILE A 321 26.17 20.75 1.63
C ILE A 321 26.88 21.80 0.79
N TYR A 322 26.12 22.71 0.17
CA TYR A 322 26.73 23.74 -0.66
C TYR A 322 27.59 24.72 0.16
N ASP A 323 28.90 24.71 -0.08
CA ASP A 323 29.86 25.73 0.35
C ASP A 323 30.43 26.47 -0.87
N PRO A 324 30.13 27.77 -1.07
CA PRO A 324 30.61 28.52 -2.24
C PRO A 324 32.14 28.72 -2.28
N THR A 325 32.87 28.33 -1.23
CA THR A 325 34.35 28.35 -1.18
C THR A 325 34.98 27.03 -1.59
N VAL A 326 34.23 25.92 -1.58
CA VAL A 326 34.69 24.57 -1.90
C VAL A 326 34.00 24.05 -3.16
N ASP A 327 32.70 24.26 -3.28
CA ASP A 327 31.85 23.75 -4.34
C ASP A 327 31.68 24.70 -5.52
N MET A 328 31.27 24.12 -6.65
CA MET A 328 30.98 24.88 -7.86
C MET A 328 29.49 24.85 -8.20
N PRO A 329 28.78 25.99 -8.22
CA PRO A 329 27.41 26.03 -8.71
C PRO A 329 27.36 25.69 -10.21
N LEU A 330 26.43 24.84 -10.61
CA LEU A 330 26.25 24.42 -12.00
C LEU A 330 25.37 25.43 -12.73
N ASP A 331 26.00 26.44 -13.31
CA ASP A 331 25.36 27.51 -14.05
C ASP A 331 24.78 27.06 -15.40
N ASN A 332 23.62 27.61 -15.79
CA ASN A 332 22.99 27.34 -17.09
C ASN A 332 22.83 25.84 -17.43
N ALA A 333 22.76 24.99 -16.41
CA ALA A 333 22.61 23.55 -16.55
C ALA A 333 21.15 23.22 -16.85
N THR A 334 20.93 22.28 -17.76
CA THR A 334 19.58 21.78 -18.08
C THR A 334 19.28 20.57 -17.21
N MET A 335 18.35 20.72 -16.27
CA MET A 335 17.84 19.63 -15.45
C MET A 335 16.61 19.02 -16.12
N THR A 336 16.61 17.70 -16.26
CA THR A 336 15.43 16.92 -16.65
C THR A 336 15.00 16.08 -15.46
N LEU A 337 13.78 16.30 -14.98
CA LEU A 337 13.20 15.58 -13.86
C LEU A 337 12.14 14.63 -14.39
N LYS A 338 12.38 13.32 -14.25
CA LYS A 338 11.48 12.27 -14.74
C LYS A 338 10.75 11.63 -13.56
N GLY A 339 9.43 11.68 -13.59
CA GLY A 339 8.57 11.06 -12.60
C GLY A 339 8.78 9.53 -12.56
N GLN A 340 8.73 8.98 -11.35
CA GLN A 340 8.96 7.57 -11.06
C GLN A 340 7.67 6.87 -10.65
N ARG A 341 7.74 5.52 -10.58
CA ARG A 341 6.71 4.69 -9.95
C ARG A 341 5.30 4.91 -10.53
N GLY A 342 5.20 4.99 -11.85
CA GLY A 342 3.93 5.17 -12.58
C GLY A 342 3.56 6.63 -12.86
N LEU A 343 4.23 7.60 -12.23
CA LEU A 343 4.05 9.02 -12.52
C LEU A 343 4.74 9.37 -13.85
N ASN A 344 3.99 9.29 -14.95
CA ASN A 344 4.51 9.52 -16.31
C ASN A 344 4.54 11.02 -16.67
N VAL A 345 5.35 11.80 -15.95
CA VAL A 345 5.55 13.23 -16.21
C VAL A 345 7.05 13.55 -16.32
N THR A 346 7.40 14.57 -17.09
CA THR A 346 8.77 15.06 -17.21
C THR A 346 8.77 16.59 -17.17
N TYR A 347 9.65 17.14 -16.32
CA TYR A 347 9.92 18.57 -16.30
C TYR A 347 11.32 18.84 -16.83
N GLN A 348 11.48 19.97 -17.49
CA GLN A 348 12.77 20.47 -17.93
C GLN A 348 12.92 21.90 -17.43
N ILE A 349 13.95 22.13 -16.62
CA ILE A 349 14.28 23.46 -16.08
C ILE A 349 15.75 23.77 -16.36
N THR A 350 16.08 25.05 -16.41
CA THR A 350 17.46 25.52 -16.58
C THR A 350 17.86 26.28 -15.34
N THR A 351 19.05 25.99 -14.80
CA THR A 351 19.57 26.73 -13.65
C THR A 351 19.96 28.15 -14.03
N TYR A 352 19.86 29.06 -13.08
CA TYR A 352 20.32 30.44 -13.20
C TYR A 352 21.87 30.51 -13.23
N PRO A 353 22.46 31.67 -13.56
CA PRO A 353 23.92 31.82 -13.61
C PRO A 353 24.67 31.56 -12.29
N ASP A 354 23.96 31.57 -11.16
CA ASP A 354 24.46 31.27 -9.83
C ASP A 354 24.15 29.83 -9.39
N GLY A 355 23.70 28.97 -10.31
CA GLY A 355 23.34 27.57 -10.04
C GLY A 355 21.97 27.39 -9.41
N HIS A 356 21.24 28.46 -9.08
CA HIS A 356 19.90 28.33 -8.54
C HIS A 356 18.94 27.64 -9.53
N PHE A 357 18.06 26.79 -9.03
CA PHE A 357 16.96 26.22 -9.80
C PHE A 357 15.63 26.44 -9.08
N ASN A 358 14.55 26.41 -9.85
CA ASN A 358 13.20 26.62 -9.32
C ASN A 358 12.20 25.78 -10.13
N LEU A 359 11.79 24.67 -9.55
CA LEU A 359 10.70 23.83 -10.03
C LEU A 359 9.41 24.29 -9.37
N GLN A 360 8.46 24.78 -10.17
CA GLN A 360 7.16 25.26 -9.68
C GLN A 360 6.01 24.42 -10.23
N ASP A 361 4.92 24.39 -9.48
CA ASP A 361 3.66 23.75 -9.88
C ASP A 361 3.86 22.30 -10.36
N ALA A 362 4.76 21.58 -9.70
CA ALA A 362 5.02 20.18 -9.98
C ALA A 362 3.94 19.30 -9.37
N ILE A 363 3.60 18.22 -10.07
CA ILE A 363 2.78 17.16 -9.52
C ILE A 363 3.55 16.50 -8.38
N PRO A 364 2.97 16.32 -7.18
CA PRO A 364 3.65 15.60 -6.11
C PRO A 364 4.06 14.19 -6.53
N GLY A 365 5.23 13.71 -6.13
CA GLY A 365 5.79 12.43 -6.56
C GLY A 365 7.30 12.34 -6.39
N ASP A 366 7.86 11.19 -6.75
CA ASP A 366 9.30 10.98 -6.80
C ASP A 366 9.83 11.26 -8.20
N TYR A 367 10.92 12.02 -8.28
CA TYR A 367 11.59 12.36 -9.52
C TYR A 367 13.04 11.89 -9.50
N THR A 368 13.50 11.28 -10.58
CA THR A 368 14.94 11.14 -10.85
C THR A 368 15.40 12.32 -11.69
N VAL A 369 16.55 12.87 -11.35
CA VAL A 369 17.12 14.02 -12.06
C VAL A 369 18.24 13.54 -12.97
N SER A 370 18.28 14.07 -14.17
CA SER A 370 19.47 14.04 -15.04
C SER A 370 19.84 15.46 -15.42
N VAL A 371 21.13 15.75 -15.53
CA VAL A 371 21.63 17.10 -15.79
C VAL A 371 22.46 17.11 -17.06
N VAL A 372 22.28 18.13 -17.88
CA VAL A 372 23.20 18.45 -18.97
C VAL A 372 23.88 19.79 -18.65
N HIS A 373 25.19 19.77 -18.44
CA HIS A 373 25.98 20.97 -18.16
C HIS A 373 27.18 21.02 -19.12
N ARG A 374 27.34 22.13 -19.84
CA ARG A 374 28.43 22.36 -20.81
C ARG A 374 28.64 21.22 -21.83
N GLY A 375 27.56 20.55 -22.23
CA GLY A 375 27.58 19.45 -23.19
C GLY A 375 27.79 18.06 -22.59
N HIS A 376 28.05 17.94 -21.29
CA HIS A 376 28.17 16.66 -20.58
C HIS A 376 26.83 16.25 -19.98
N THR A 377 26.50 14.97 -20.07
CA THR A 377 25.25 14.41 -19.51
C THR A 377 25.55 13.60 -18.25
N ILE A 378 24.93 14.00 -17.15
CA ILE A 378 24.91 13.30 -15.87
C ILE A 378 23.57 12.59 -15.79
N GLY A 379 23.57 11.28 -16.08
CA GLY A 379 22.35 10.48 -16.18
C GLY A 379 21.64 10.23 -14.86
N ASP A 380 22.38 10.22 -13.75
CA ASP A 380 21.87 10.04 -12.38
C ASP A 380 22.41 11.18 -11.51
N ALA A 381 21.65 12.27 -11.45
CA ALA A 381 21.93 13.46 -10.68
C ALA A 381 21.17 13.45 -9.34
N GLY A 382 20.78 12.27 -8.85
CA GLY A 382 20.00 12.11 -7.63
C GLY A 382 18.49 12.19 -7.87
N GLY A 383 17.75 12.44 -6.78
CA GLY A 383 16.29 12.41 -6.79
C GLY A 383 15.64 13.50 -5.95
N ILE A 384 14.46 13.92 -6.40
CA ILE A 384 13.64 14.94 -5.76
C ILE A 384 12.30 14.29 -5.36
N PRO A 385 12.09 13.97 -4.08
CA PRO A 385 10.78 13.59 -3.57
C PRO A 385 9.99 14.86 -3.24
N LEU A 386 8.74 14.91 -3.73
CA LEU A 386 7.81 16.02 -3.49
C LEU A 386 6.49 15.51 -2.93
N PHE A 387 6.05 16.08 -1.80
CA PHE A 387 4.77 15.79 -1.19
C PHE A 387 3.72 16.86 -1.55
N PRO A 388 2.41 16.52 -1.49
CA PRO A 388 1.35 17.47 -1.81
C PRO A 388 1.42 18.76 -0.98
N GLY A 389 1.44 19.91 -1.67
CA GLY A 389 1.50 21.23 -1.05
C GLY A 389 2.87 21.63 -0.51
N GLU A 390 3.90 20.82 -0.75
CA GLU A 390 5.26 21.09 -0.28
C GLU A 390 5.91 22.21 -1.09
N ASN A 391 6.56 23.15 -0.40
CA ASN A 391 7.47 24.11 -0.99
C ASN A 391 8.85 23.87 -0.39
N LYS A 392 9.65 23.06 -1.08
CA LYS A 392 10.95 22.58 -0.59
C LYS A 392 12.05 23.58 -0.93
N ILE A 393 12.92 23.85 0.04
CA ILE A 393 14.17 24.59 -0.17
C ILE A 393 15.30 23.64 0.17
N GLU A 394 15.91 23.07 -0.87
CA GLU A 394 16.95 22.06 -0.72
C GLU A 394 17.82 22.07 -1.97
N ASP A 395 19.12 22.20 -1.75
CA ASP A 395 20.15 22.16 -2.78
C ASP A 395 20.33 20.72 -3.28
N LEU A 396 20.81 20.58 -4.52
CA LEU A 396 21.01 19.28 -5.15
C LEU A 396 22.52 19.08 -5.42
N PRO A 397 23.22 18.30 -4.58
CA PRO A 397 24.62 17.97 -4.83
C PRO A 397 24.74 16.98 -5.99
N ILE A 398 25.66 17.27 -6.90
CA ILE A 398 26.08 16.37 -7.97
C ILE A 398 27.40 15.74 -7.57
N PRO A 399 27.49 14.40 -7.51
CA PRO A 399 28.72 13.72 -7.17
C PRO A 399 29.87 14.17 -8.06
N PHE A 400 30.91 14.69 -7.44
CA PHE A 400 32.11 15.15 -8.11
C PHE A 400 33.08 13.98 -8.27
N SER A 401 33.65 13.82 -9.46
CA SER A 401 34.57 12.74 -9.78
C SER A 401 35.99 13.26 -9.94
N LYS A 402 36.88 12.81 -9.06
CA LYS A 402 38.30 13.16 -9.12
C LYS A 402 39.11 12.14 -9.91
N ILE A 403 39.83 12.58 -10.93
CA ILE A 403 40.85 11.78 -11.62
C ILE A 403 42.21 12.19 -11.05
N SER A 404 42.92 11.30 -10.39
CA SER A 404 44.27 11.58 -9.91
C SER A 404 45.26 10.51 -10.35
N GLY A 405 46.54 10.89 -10.37
CA GLY A 405 47.62 9.98 -10.70
C GLY A 405 48.98 10.58 -10.39
N THR A 406 50.02 9.82 -10.71
CA THR A 406 51.41 10.26 -10.55
C THR A 406 52.19 10.03 -11.85
N ILE A 407 53.09 10.96 -12.16
CA ILE A 407 54.02 10.89 -13.29
C ILE A 407 55.42 10.68 -12.72
N SER A 408 56.07 9.61 -13.19
CA SER A 408 57.44 9.26 -12.79
C SER A 408 58.31 8.96 -14.01
N LEU A 409 59.60 9.24 -13.88
CA LEU A 409 60.64 8.83 -14.82
C LEU A 409 60.85 7.31 -14.73
N ARG A 410 61.49 6.74 -15.76
CA ARG A 410 61.78 5.29 -15.83
C ARG A 410 62.66 4.78 -14.68
N ASP A 411 63.42 5.66 -14.03
CA ASP A 411 64.27 5.37 -12.88
C ASP A 411 63.59 5.65 -11.53
N GLY A 412 62.32 6.08 -11.53
CA GLY A 412 61.51 6.34 -10.34
C GLY A 412 61.57 7.78 -9.81
N GLY A 413 62.24 8.72 -10.49
CA GLY A 413 62.23 10.14 -10.13
C GLY A 413 60.88 10.81 -10.45
N SER A 414 60.44 11.78 -9.62
CA SER A 414 59.25 12.60 -9.89
C SER A 414 59.51 13.64 -11.00
N VAL A 415 58.44 14.10 -11.65
CA VAL A 415 58.53 15.12 -12.72
C VAL A 415 57.59 16.30 -12.43
N GLU A 416 58.11 17.29 -11.73
CA GLU A 416 57.44 18.55 -11.43
C GLU A 416 57.19 19.40 -12.69
N GLY A 417 56.06 20.10 -12.73
CA GLY A 417 55.72 21.05 -13.79
C GLY A 417 55.35 20.40 -15.12
N THR A 418 55.14 19.08 -15.13
CA THR A 418 54.66 18.38 -16.34
C THR A 418 53.19 18.73 -16.55
N GLU A 419 52.89 19.31 -17.71
CA GLU A 419 51.52 19.55 -18.15
C GLU A 419 50.81 18.22 -18.40
N VAL A 420 49.71 17.99 -17.66
CA VAL A 420 48.82 16.85 -17.82
C VAL A 420 47.52 17.36 -18.40
N ILE A 421 47.08 16.76 -19.51
CA ILE A 421 45.86 17.16 -20.20
C ILE A 421 44.87 16.01 -20.14
N ALA A 422 43.76 16.21 -19.43
CA ALA A 422 42.59 15.35 -19.53
C ALA A 422 41.73 15.84 -20.69
N ARG A 423 41.35 14.93 -21.59
CA ARG A 423 40.44 15.22 -22.70
C ARG A 423 39.19 14.39 -22.53
N ASP A 424 38.06 15.07 -22.46
CA ASP A 424 36.76 14.43 -22.62
C ASP A 424 36.62 13.96 -24.07
N LEU A 425 36.38 12.66 -24.26
CA LEU A 425 36.30 12.05 -25.59
C LEU A 425 34.93 12.26 -26.27
N GLU A 426 33.90 12.64 -25.51
CA GLU A 426 32.55 12.92 -26.00
C GLU A 426 32.43 14.38 -26.44
N THR A 427 32.88 15.34 -25.62
CA THR A 427 32.73 16.77 -25.89
C THR A 427 33.97 17.42 -26.53
N ASN A 428 35.12 16.73 -26.52
CA ASN A 428 36.44 17.28 -26.88
C ASN A 428 36.94 18.42 -25.99
N VAL A 429 36.29 18.67 -24.85
CA VAL A 429 36.79 19.62 -23.85
C VAL A 429 38.08 19.06 -23.25
N THR A 430 39.07 19.93 -23.08
CA THR A 430 40.34 19.59 -22.44
C THR A 430 40.50 20.39 -21.16
N VAL A 431 40.83 19.71 -20.07
CA VAL A 431 41.24 20.30 -18.80
C VAL A 431 42.73 20.04 -18.63
N THR A 432 43.46 21.04 -18.16
CA THR A 432 44.90 20.96 -17.97
C THR A 432 45.24 21.20 -16.51
N THR A 433 46.16 20.39 -15.97
CA THR A 433 46.81 20.61 -14.67
C THR A 433 48.31 20.44 -14.83
N GLU A 434 49.09 20.90 -13.87
CA GLU A 434 50.52 20.60 -13.78
C GLU A 434 50.77 19.59 -12.65
N ALA A 435 51.73 18.69 -12.85
CA ALA A 435 52.18 17.78 -11.81
C ALA A 435 53.02 18.51 -10.75
N ASP A 436 52.81 18.19 -9.48
CA ASP A 436 53.51 18.83 -8.36
C ASP A 436 54.96 18.32 -8.19
N LEU A 437 55.65 18.76 -7.13
CA LEU A 437 57.02 18.34 -6.77
C LEU A 437 57.18 16.81 -6.63
N GLY A 438 56.11 16.11 -6.24
CA GLY A 438 56.04 14.65 -6.14
C GLY A 438 55.68 13.96 -7.46
N GLY A 439 55.36 14.72 -8.51
CA GLY A 439 54.82 14.22 -9.77
C GLY A 439 53.33 13.87 -9.67
N GLU A 440 52.64 14.24 -8.59
CA GLU A 440 51.21 14.00 -8.42
C GLU A 440 50.40 15.02 -9.23
N TYR A 441 49.30 14.57 -9.82
CA TYR A 441 48.35 15.43 -10.52
C TYR A 441 46.93 15.01 -10.17
N SER A 442 46.00 15.97 -10.25
CA SER A 442 44.57 15.66 -10.21
C SER A 442 43.76 16.58 -11.12
N PHE A 443 42.72 16.01 -11.71
CA PHE A 443 41.63 16.70 -12.35
C PHE A 443 40.39 16.55 -11.48
N ASP A 444 39.77 17.68 -11.24
CA ASP A 444 38.53 17.84 -10.52
C ASP A 444 37.42 17.94 -11.59
N GLY A 445 36.40 17.07 -11.55
CA GLY A 445 35.47 16.83 -12.66
C GLY A 445 34.03 16.55 -12.27
#